data_AF-A0A853P407-F1
#
_entry.id   AF-A0A853P407-F1
#
_cell.length_a   1.000
_cell.length_b   1.000
_cell.length_c   1.000
_cell.angle_alpha   90.00
_cell.angle_beta   90.00
_cell.angle_gamma   90.00
#
_symmetry.space_group_name_H-M   'P 1'
#
loop_
_entity.id
_entity.type
_entity.pdbx_description
1 polymer ?
#
loop_
_entity_poly.entity_id
_entity_poly.type
_entity_poly.pdbx_seq_one_letter_code
_entity_poly.pdbx_strand_id
1 'polypeptide(L)' 'MKIKLFNRKRIETGFNEYMDLPKFRNETNEEFENRVNSFIADKKVIDIKYQEATYGNYEDMSTTTSLLVLYR' A
#
# COMPACT_ATOMS: atom_id res chain seq x y z
N MET A 1 0.31 1.44 -23.14
CA MET A 1 1.00 1.92 -21.92
C MET A 1 -0.02 1.98 -20.81
N LYS A 2 0.29 1.41 -19.65
CA LYS A 2 -0.62 1.28 -18.51
C LYS A 2 0.05 1.83 -17.26
N ILE A 3 -0.76 2.36 -16.35
CA ILE A 3 -0.32 2.89 -15.05
C ILE A 3 -1.00 2.08 -13.96
N LYS A 4 -0.26 1.72 -12.91
CA LYS A 4 -0.80 1.11 -11.69
C LYS A 4 -0.30 1.86 -10.47
N LEU A 5 -1.22 2.38 -9.67
CA LEU A 5 -0.93 2.98 -8.37
C LEU A 5 -0.98 1.89 -7.29
N PHE A 6 0.04 1.86 -6.44
CA PHE A 6 0.17 1.02 -5.26
C PHE A 6 0.15 1.89 -4.02
N ASN A 7 -0.91 1.77 -3.23
CA ASN A 7 -0.97 2.28 -1.86
C ASN A 7 -0.86 1.11 -0.89
N ARG A 8 -0.49 1.37 0.36
CA ARG A 8 -0.55 0.36 1.43
C ARG A 8 -1.99 -0.10 1.64
N LYS A 9 -2.16 -1.40 1.84
CA LYS A 9 -3.45 -1.98 2.19
C LYS A 9 -3.66 -2.01 3.71
N ARG A 10 -4.92 -2.02 4.12
CA ARG A 10 -5.32 -2.49 5.45
C ARG A 10 -5.59 -3.98 5.34
N ILE A 11 -4.91 -4.77 6.18
CA ILE A 11 -5.00 -6.22 6.20
C ILE A 11 -5.86 -6.61 7.39
N GLU A 12 -6.92 -7.37 7.13
CA GLU A 12 -7.72 -7.99 8.20
C GLU A 12 -6.89 -9.05 8.91
N THR A 13 -6.85 -8.95 10.24
CA THR A 13 -6.03 -9.81 11.11
C THR A 13 -6.84 -10.75 11.98
N GLY A 14 -8.16 -10.62 11.92
CA GLY A 14 -9.09 -11.40 12.73
C GLY A 14 -10.25 -10.53 13.18
N PHE A 15 -10.91 -10.98 14.25
CA PHE A 15 -12.12 -10.35 14.78
C PHE A 15 -11.88 -9.87 16.22
N ASN A 16 -12.46 -8.73 16.59
CA ASN A 16 -12.46 -8.25 17.97
C ASN A 16 -13.61 -8.92 18.74
N GLU A 17 -13.27 -9.84 19.64
CA GLU A 17 -14.22 -10.63 20.43
C GLU A 17 -15.15 -9.79 21.31
N TYR A 18 -14.76 -8.57 21.69
CA TYR A 18 -15.55 -7.68 22.54
C TYR A 18 -16.50 -6.75 21.77
N MET A 19 -16.15 -6.41 20.53
CA MET A 19 -16.85 -5.38 19.75
C MET A 19 -17.59 -5.94 18.54
N ASP A 20 -17.45 -7.24 18.25
CA ASP A 20 -17.99 -7.91 17.06
C ASP A 20 -17.63 -7.18 15.74
N LEU A 21 -16.38 -6.69 15.66
CA LEU A 21 -15.86 -5.95 14.51
C LEU A 21 -14.55 -6.55 13.96
N PRO A 22 -14.32 -6.50 12.64
CA PRO A 22 -13.06 -6.95 12.06
C PRO A 22 -11.90 -6.08 12.53
N LYS A 23 -10.79 -6.73 12.90
CA LYS A 23 -9.55 -6.08 13.33
C LYS A 23 -8.61 -5.95 12.15
N PHE A 24 -8.14 -4.73 11.90
CA PHE A 24 -7.23 -4.44 10.79
C PHE A 24 -5.87 -3.96 11.29
N ARG A 25 -4.80 -4.32 10.57
CA ARG A 25 -3.49 -3.68 10.65
C ARG A 25 -3.10 -3.07 9.31
N ASN A 26 -2.05 -2.28 9.30
CA ASN A 26 -1.45 -1.82 8.06
C ASN A 26 -0.55 -2.92 7.47
N GLU A 27 -0.53 -3.01 6.14
CA GLU A 27 0.42 -3.84 5.37
C GLU A 27 1.86 -3.47 5.75
N THR A 28 2.69 -4.48 6.02
CA THR A 28 4.11 -4.27 6.35
C THR A 28 4.89 -3.84 5.11
N ASN A 29 6.13 -3.38 5.29
CA ASN A 29 7.00 -3.03 4.16
C ASN A 29 7.26 -4.26 3.28
N GLU A 30 7.59 -5.39 3.90
CA GLU A 30 7.87 -6.64 3.20
C GLU A 30 6.66 -7.13 2.38
N GLU A 31 5.45 -7.07 2.94
CA GLU A 31 4.23 -7.43 2.21
C GLU A 31 3.97 -6.50 1.02
N PHE A 32 4.17 -5.20 1.22
CA PHE A 32 4.02 -4.19 0.18
C PHE A 32 5.03 -4.40 -0.95
N GLU A 33 6.30 -4.59 -0.61
CA GLU A 33 7.39 -4.87 -1.54
C GLU A 33 7.13 -6.16 -2.32
N ASN A 34 6.79 -7.26 -1.64
CA ASN A 34 6.47 -8.53 -2.28
C ASN A 34 5.30 -8.40 -3.27
N ARG A 35 4.27 -7.62 -2.94
CA ARG A 35 3.13 -7.38 -3.83
C ARG A 35 3.51 -6.56 -5.06
N VAL A 36 4.35 -5.55 -4.90
CA VAL A 36 4.85 -4.73 -6.02
C VAL A 36 5.76 -5.58 -6.90
N ASN A 37 6.71 -6.31 -6.31
CA ASN A 37 7.65 -7.20 -6.99
C ASN A 37 6.91 -8.28 -7.80
N SER A 38 5.92 -8.93 -7.19
CA SER A 38 5.09 -9.92 -7.87
C SER A 38 4.33 -9.34 -9.06
N PHE A 39 3.89 -8.08 -8.96
CA PHE A 39 3.22 -7.41 -10.07
C PHE A 39 4.16 -7.03 -11.21
N ILE A 40 5.38 -6.58 -10.92
CA ILE A 40 6.33 -6.13 -11.95
C ILE A 40 7.10 -7.28 -12.60
N ALA A 41 7.16 -8.45 -11.97
CA ALA A 41 7.96 -9.59 -12.42
C ALA A 41 7.69 -10.02 -13.87
N ASP A 42 6.44 -9.92 -14.34
CA ASP A 42 6.03 -10.31 -15.69
C ASP A 42 5.72 -9.11 -16.59
N LYS A 43 6.03 -7.88 -16.15
CA LYS A 43 5.70 -6.65 -16.88
C LYS A 43 6.93 -6.00 -17.45
N LYS A 44 6.77 -5.42 -18.64
CA LYS A 44 7.76 -4.49 -19.18
C LYS A 44 7.62 -3.15 -18.48
N VAL A 45 8.25 -3.03 -17.31
CA VAL A 45 8.30 -1.79 -16.54
C VAL A 45 9.03 -0.72 -17.35
N ILE A 46 8.42 0.46 -17.42
CA ILE A 46 8.97 1.64 -18.07
C ILE A 46 9.56 2.58 -17.01
N ASP A 47 8.81 2.81 -15.93
CA ASP A 47 9.19 3.72 -14.85
C ASP A 47 8.47 3.35 -13.55
N ILE A 48 9.08 3.66 -12.41
CA ILE A 48 8.47 3.54 -11.08
C ILE A 48 8.73 4.83 -10.34
N LYS A 49 7.67 5.53 -9.95
CA LYS A 49 7.76 6.77 -9.16
C LYS A 49 7.35 6.52 -7.71
N TYR A 50 8.19 6.98 -6.80
CA TYR A 50 7.92 7.02 -5.37
C TYR A 50 7.25 8.34 -4.98
N GLN A 51 6.25 8.26 -4.13
CA GLN A 51 5.64 9.41 -3.49
C GLN A 51 5.33 9.10 -2.04
N GLU A 52 5.62 10.07 -1.18
CA GLU A 52 5.18 10.08 0.21
C GLU A 52 4.35 11.34 0.44
N ALA A 53 3.20 11.16 1.08
CA ALA A 53 2.31 12.26 1.43
C ALA A 53 1.97 12.17 2.91
N THR A 54 2.22 13.26 3.63
CA THR A 54 1.76 13.42 5.00
C THR A 54 0.36 14.04 4.98
N TYR A 55 -0.56 13.49 5.74
CA TYR A 55 -1.93 13.97 5.84
C TYR A 55 -2.39 13.91 7.30
N GLY A 56 -3.28 14.82 7.67
CA GLY A 56 -3.74 14.93 9.05
C GLY A 56 -3.78 16.38 9.54
N ASN A 57 -4.05 16.52 10.83
CA ASN A 57 -3.98 17.78 11.55
C ASN A 57 -2.86 17.70 12.61
N TYR A 58 -2.73 18.72 13.47
CA TYR A 58 -1.69 18.74 14.50
C TYR A 58 -1.77 17.58 15.51
N GLU A 59 -2.96 17.02 15.74
CA GLU A 59 -3.18 15.96 16.73
C GLU A 59 -3.01 14.56 16.16
N ASP A 60 -3.39 14.36 14.89
CA ASP A 60 -3.29 13.08 14.19
C ASP A 60 -2.65 13.28 12.82
N MET A 61 -1.32 13.15 12.77
CA MET A 61 -0.55 13.10 11.52
C MET A 61 -0.24 11.65 11.14
N SER A 62 -0.48 11.30 9.88
CA SER A 62 -0.07 10.03 9.28
C SER A 62 0.65 10.27 7.96
N THR A 63 1.46 9.31 7.54
CA THR A 63 2.05 9.27 6.21
C THR A 63 1.40 8.19 5.35
N THR A 64 1.24 8.45 4.07
CA THR A 64 0.89 7.46 3.06
C THR A 64 2.05 7.35 2.08
N THR A 65 2.59 6.14 1.96
CA THR A 65 3.55 5.78 0.92
C THR A 65 2.82 5.21 -0.29
N SER A 66 3.17 5.71 -1.47
CA SER A 66 2.60 5.28 -2.75
C SER A 66 3.69 5.02 -3.79
N LEU A 67 3.50 3.98 -4.61
CA LEU A 67 4.32 3.71 -5.80
C LEU A 67 3.45 3.77 -7.05
N LEU A 68 3.88 4.53 -8.05
CA LEU A 68 3.23 4.59 -9.37
C LEU A 68 4.09 3.85 -10.37
N VAL A 69 3.58 2.73 -10.88
CA VAL A 69 4.27 1.86 -11.84
C VAL A 69 3.71 2.12 -13.23
N LEU A 70 4.58 2.55 -14.15
CA LEU A 70 4.30 2.67 -15.58
C LEU A 70 4.84 1.43 -16.29
N TYR A 71 4.01 0.75 -17.08
CA TYR A 71 4.38 -0.50 -17.74
C TYR A 71 3.71 -0.65 -19.11
N ARG A 72 4.21 -1.57 -19.94
CA ARG A 72 3.56 -1.99 -21.19
C ARG A 72 2.76 -3.27 -20.97
#